data_AF-A0A356I8V1-F1
#
_entry.id   AF-A0A356I8V1-F1
#
_cell.length_a   1.000
_cell.length_b   1.000
_cell.length_c   1.000
_cell.angle_alpha   90.00
_cell.angle_beta   90.00
_cell.angle_gamma   90.00
#
_symmetry.space_group_name_H-M   'P 1'
#
loop_
_entity.id
_entity.type
_entity.pdbx_description
1 polymer ?
#
loop_
_entity_poly.entity_id
_entity_poly.type
_entity_poly.pdbx_seq_one_letter_code
_entity_poly.pdbx_strand_id
1 'polypeptide(L)' 'MDKEYLGNMGKNLLFVVIILLFAILIFVFGLMVGYGVVGDGDNMFSILSVEKWQEFISKFTGK' A
#
# COMPACT_ATOMS: atom_id res chain seq x y z
N MET A 1 7.39 -31.08 -18.81
CA MET A 1 7.66 -29.79 -18.15
C MET A 1 8.80 -30.05 -17.19
N ASP A 2 9.99 -29.59 -17.52
CA ASP A 2 11.20 -30.05 -16.83
C ASP A 2 11.37 -29.31 -15.51
N LYS A 3 11.93 -29.98 -14.49
CA LYS A 3 12.05 -29.46 -13.11
C LYS A 3 12.79 -28.12 -13.05
N GLU A 4 13.69 -27.90 -14.01
CA GLU A 4 14.44 -26.66 -14.17
C GLU A 4 13.56 -25.46 -14.56
N TYR A 5 12.56 -25.67 -15.44
CA TYR A 5 11.57 -24.64 -15.78
C TYR A 5 10.70 -24.28 -14.57
N LEU A 6 10.25 -25.28 -13.81
CA LEU A 6 9.47 -25.07 -12.58
C LEU A 6 10.27 -24.28 -11.52
N GLY A 7 11.55 -24.60 -11.34
CA GLY A 7 12.44 -23.88 -10.42
C GLY A 7 12.64 -22.41 -10.82
N ASN A 8 12.83 -22.15 -12.12
CA ASN A 8 12.99 -20.79 -12.63
C ASN A 8 11.69 -19.97 -12.54
N MET A 9 10.53 -20.58 -12.79
CA MET A 9 9.23 -19.93 -12.60
C MET A 9 8.99 -19.53 -11.12
N GLY A 10 9.34 -20.41 -10.18
CA GLY A 10 9.23 -20.11 -8.75
C GLY A 10 10.11 -18.94 -8.31
N LYS A 11 11.35 -18.86 -8.83
CA LYS A 11 12.26 -17.73 -8.56
C LYS A 11 11.73 -16.41 -9.12
N ASN A 12 11.17 -16.42 -10.33
CA ASN A 12 10.59 -15.23 -10.94
C ASN A 12 9.37 -14.74 -10.16
N LEU A 13 8.49 -15.65 -9.74
CA LEU A 13 7.34 -15.32 -8.88
C LEU A 13 7.78 -14.73 -7.54
N LEU A 14 8.82 -15.29 -6.91
CA LEU A 14 9.39 -14.74 -5.68
C LEU A 14 9.88 -13.30 -5.87
N PHE A 15 10.59 -13.02 -6.96
CA PHE A 15 11.03 -11.66 -7.28
C PHE A 15 9.86 -10.69 -7.46
N VAL A 16 8.80 -11.10 -8.16
CA VAL A 16 7.60 -10.29 -8.33
C VAL A 16 6.95 -10.00 -6.97
N VAL A 17 6.84 -10.99 -6.09
CA VAL A 17 6.29 -10.81 -4.74
C VAL A 17 7.14 -9.83 -3.92
N ILE A 18 8.47 -9.95 -3.98
CA ILE A 18 9.38 -9.03 -3.28
C ILE A 18 9.19 -7.59 -3.76
N ILE A 19 9.15 -7.38 -5.08
CA ILE A 19 8.93 -6.05 -5.67
C ILE A 19 7.56 -5.50 -5.24
N LEU A 20 6.52 -6.34 -5.24
CA LEU A 20 5.17 -5.94 -4.82
C LEU A 20 5.15 -5.51 -3.35
N LEU A 21 5.86 -6.22 -2.47
CA LEU A 21 5.99 -5.84 -1.06
C LEU A 21 6.67 -4.47 -0.91
N PHE A 22 7.76 -4.23 -1.66
CA PHE A 22 8.40 -2.91 -1.66
C PHE A 22 7.46 -1.81 -2.18
N ALA A 23 6.68 -2.08 -3.23
CA ALA A 23 5.71 -1.12 -3.76
C ALA A 23 4.64 -0.78 -2.72
N ILE A 24 4.11 -1.77 -1.99
CA ILE A 24 3.15 -1.56 -0.91
C ILE A 24 3.76 -0.72 0.22
N LEU A 25 5.01 -1.02 0.62
CA LEU A 25 5.70 -0.23 1.64
C LEU A 25 5.86 1.23 1.23
N ILE A 26 6.37 1.48 0.02
CA ILE A 26 6.53 2.84 -0.51
C ILE A 26 5.17 3.55 -0.57
N PHE A 27 4.12 2.85 -0.99
CA PHE A 27 2.77 3.41 -1.03
C PHE A 27 2.26 3.80 0.37
N VAL A 28 2.40 2.94 1.36
CA VAL A 28 2.00 3.19 2.75
C VAL A 28 2.77 4.39 3.33
N PHE A 29 4.09 4.45 3.13
CA PHE A 29 4.88 5.60 3.58
C PHE A 29 4.51 6.88 2.83
N GLY A 30 4.26 6.80 1.52
CA GLY A 30 3.78 7.92 0.72
C GLY A 30 2.45 8.48 1.23
N LEU A 31 1.52 7.60 1.61
CA LEU A 31 0.25 7.99 2.23
C LEU A 31 0.46 8.67 3.59
N MET A 32 1.32 8.11 4.46
CA MET A 32 1.61 8.70 5.77
C MET A 32 2.22 10.09 5.65
N VAL A 33 3.22 10.24 4.79
CA VAL A 33 3.88 11.53 4.54
C VAL A 33 2.91 12.52 3.89
N GLY A 34 2.16 12.07 2.88
CA GLY A 34 1.16 12.90 2.20
C GLY A 34 0.05 13.37 3.13
N TYR A 35 -0.40 12.53 4.06
CA TYR A 35 -1.47 12.87 5.00
C TYR A 35 -1.00 13.72 6.17
N GLY A 36 0.14 13.38 6.80
CA GLY A 36 0.55 13.98 8.07
C GLY A 36 1.66 15.03 7.99
N VAL A 37 2.46 15.05 6.91
CA VAL A 37 3.53 16.05 6.73
C VAL A 37 3.11 17.12 5.73
N VAL A 38 2.60 16.68 4.58
CA VAL A 38 2.12 17.58 3.52
C VAL A 38 0.68 18.02 3.80
N GLY A 39 -0.16 17.07 4.19
CA GLY A 39 -1.48 17.33 4.73
C GLY A 39 -1.40 17.70 6.20
N ASP A 40 -2.36 18.49 6.66
CA ASP A 40 -2.51 18.90 8.06
C ASP A 40 -3.21 17.78 8.87
N GLY A 41 -2.81 16.53 8.63
CA GLY A 41 -3.39 15.35 9.26
C GLY A 41 -2.83 15.17 10.66
N ASP A 42 -3.72 15.15 11.66
CA ASP A 42 -3.39 15.13 13.09
C ASP A 42 -2.42 14.01 13.51
N ASN A 43 -2.57 12.80 12.92
CA ASN A 43 -1.69 11.68 13.13
C ASN A 43 -1.44 10.91 11.83
N MET A 44 -0.17 10.79 11.42
CA MET A 44 0.22 10.14 10.17
C MET A 44 -0.29 8.69 10.00
N PHE A 45 -0.51 7.95 11.10
CA PHE A 45 -1.04 6.60 11.06
C PHE A 45 -2.55 6.54 10.83
N SER A 46 -3.27 7.64 11.10
CA SER A 46 -4.72 7.67 10.93
C SER A 46 -5.14 7.43 9.48
N ILE A 47 -4.31 7.80 8.48
CA ILE A 47 -4.56 7.50 7.07
C ILE A 47 -4.67 6.01 6.76
N LEU A 48 -4.17 5.12 7.62
CA LEU A 48 -4.29 3.67 7.45
C LEU A 48 -5.58 3.10 8.04
N SER A 49 -6.33 3.88 8.80
CA SER A 49 -7.54 3.41 9.49
C SER A 49 -8.76 3.49 8.56
N VAL A 50 -9.62 2.48 8.60
CA VAL A 50 -10.84 2.43 7.77
C VAL A 50 -11.77 3.59 8.09
N GLU A 51 -11.83 3.99 9.37
CA GLU A 51 -12.67 5.09 9.86
C GLU A 51 -12.30 6.41 9.17
N LYS A 52 -11.01 6.69 8.95
CA LYS A 52 -10.60 7.90 8.23
C LYS A 52 -10.96 7.88 6.76
N TRP A 53 -10.87 6.71 6.12
CA TRP A 53 -11.37 6.56 4.75
C TRP A 53 -12.88 6.77 4.66
N GLN A 54 -13.65 6.27 5.63
CA GLN A 54 -15.08 6.55 5.71
C GLN A 54 -15.34 8.06 5.90
N GLU A 55 -14.61 8.73 6.78
CA GLU A 55 -14.70 10.19 6.98
C GLU A 55 -14.41 10.97 5.69
N PHE A 56 -13.39 10.58 4.92
CA PHE A 56 -13.12 11.21 3.63
C PHE A 56 -14.23 10.99 2.62
N ILE A 57 -14.72 9.75 2.50
CA ILE A 57 -15.81 9.42 1.57
C ILE A 57 -17.10 10.16 1.97
N SER A 58 -17.37 10.29 3.27
CA SER A 58 -18.55 10.99 3.78
C SER A 58 -18.52 12.48 3.40
N LYS A 59 -17.36 13.14 3.49
CA LYS A 59 -17.17 14.53 3.02
C LYS A 59 -17.54 14.75 1.56
N PHE A 60 -17.31 13.76 0.68
CA PHE A 60 -17.68 13.86 -0.74
C PHE A 60 -19.12 13.41 -1.03
N THR A 61 -19.70 12.56 -0.18
CA THR A 61 -21.05 12.01 -0.38
C THR A 61 -22.14 12.74 0.41
N GLY A 62 -21.76 13.72 1.24
CA GLY A 62 -22.69 14.49 2.07
C GLY A 62 -23.34 13.66 3.18
N LYS A 63 -22.71 12.54 3.55
CA LYS A 63 -23.10 11.68 4.68
C LYS A 63 -22.32 12.04 5.94
#